data_AF-A0A2S7JR91-F1
#
_entry.id   AF-A0A2S7JR91-F1
#
_cell.length_a   1.000
_cell.length_b   1.000
_cell.length_c   1.000
_cell.angle_alpha   90.00
_cell.angle_beta   90.00
_cell.angle_gamma   90.00
#
_symmetry.space_group_name_H-M   'P 1'
#
loop_
_entity.id
_entity.type
_entity.pdbx_description
1 polymer ?
#
loop_
_entity_poly.entity_id
_entity_poly.type
_entity_poly.pdbx_seq_one_letter_code
_entity_poly.pdbx_strand_id
1 'polypeptide(L)'
;MSEIVYVLTNEAMEGMVKIGRTTTSVEQRIRELDNTSMPLPFQCFYAAEVGNSALVEGKLHRIFSDKRIRSNREFFRADANQVKEASLLTELKEIIHKVDVVVDDSDLQSASNIGELT
;
A
#
# COMPACT_ATOMS: atom_id res chain seq x y z
N MET A 1 18.55 12.19 4.72
CA MET A 1 17.26 12.87 4.91
C MET A 1 16.26 11.79 5.27
N SER A 2 15.39 12.04 6.23
CA SER A 2 14.39 11.05 6.68
C SER A 2 13.26 10.96 5.66
N GLU A 3 12.93 9.73 5.27
CA GLU A 3 11.86 9.40 4.33
C GLU A 3 10.66 8.92 5.15
N ILE A 4 9.55 9.65 5.12
CA ILE A 4 8.42 9.41 6.03
C ILE A 4 7.16 9.09 5.22
N VAL A 5 6.43 8.06 5.64
CA VAL A 5 5.06 7.78 5.20
C VAL A 5 4.11 8.09 6.34
N TYR A 6 2.97 8.71 6.02
CA TYR A 6 1.98 9.14 6.99
C TYR A 6 0.55 8.80 6.58
N VAL A 7 -0.31 8.72 7.59
CA VAL A 7 -1.76 8.60 7.49
C VAL A 7 -2.37 9.80 8.19
N LEU A 8 -3.10 10.62 7.44
CA LEU A 8 -3.82 11.76 7.97
C LEU A 8 -5.33 11.50 7.99
N THR A 9 -5.98 11.98 9.03
CA THR A 9 -7.44 12.00 9.18
C THR A 9 -7.94 13.44 9.20
N ASN A 10 -9.22 13.62 8.90
CA ASN A 10 -9.90 14.90 9.01
C ASN A 10 -11.30 14.65 9.56
N GLU A 11 -11.67 15.30 10.66
CA GLU A 11 -12.94 15.07 11.34
C GLU A 11 -14.17 15.38 10.45
N ALA A 12 -14.01 16.27 9.47
CA ALA A 12 -15.07 16.55 8.50
C ALA A 12 -15.17 15.50 7.38
N MET A 13 -14.26 14.52 7.34
CA MET A 13 -14.19 13.44 6.35
C MET A 13 -14.26 12.08 7.04
N GLU A 14 -15.36 11.81 7.73
CA GLU A 14 -15.55 10.56 8.46
C GLU A 14 -15.39 9.31 7.56
N GLY A 15 -14.65 8.31 8.08
CA GLY A 15 -14.36 7.07 7.35
C GLY A 15 -13.38 7.23 6.18
N MET A 16 -12.67 8.36 6.08
CA MET A 16 -11.67 8.61 5.05
C MET A 16 -10.30 8.90 5.65
N VAL A 17 -9.27 8.45 4.93
CA VAL A 17 -7.87 8.70 5.27
C VAL A 17 -7.11 9.20 4.06
N LYS A 18 -6.14 10.08 4.30
CA LYS A 18 -5.11 10.46 3.32
C LYS A 18 -3.83 9.68 3.61
N ILE A 19 -3.34 8.94 2.62
CA ILE A 19 -2.06 8.24 2.70
C ILE A 19 -1.07 9.02 1.84
N GLY A 20 0.04 9.47 2.41
CA GLY A 20 1.04 10.20 1.66
C GLY A 20 2.44 10.03 2.24
N ARG A 21 3.39 10.71 1.62
CA ARG A 21 4.79 10.72 2.06
C ARG A 21 5.40 12.12 2.09
N THR A 22 6.53 12.24 2.77
CA THR A 22 7.36 13.45 2.81
C THR A 22 8.82 13.10 3.05
N THR A 23 9.72 13.97 2.60
CA THR A 23 11.17 13.92 2.88
C THR A 23 11.62 15.01 3.86
N THR A 24 10.66 15.81 4.33
CA THR A 24 10.85 16.89 5.31
C THR A 24 10.25 16.47 6.65
N SER A 25 9.14 17.11 7.07
CA SER A 25 8.40 16.76 8.28
C SER A 25 6.89 16.65 7.99
N VAL A 26 6.20 15.88 8.82
CA VAL A 26 4.74 15.68 8.70
C VAL A 26 4.00 16.97 9.08
N GLU A 27 4.48 17.72 10.06
CA GLU A 27 3.90 19.00 10.50
C GLU A 27 3.93 20.04 9.39
N GLN A 28 5.04 20.14 8.65
CA GLN A 28 5.12 21.01 7.48
C GLN A 28 4.07 20.60 6.44
N ARG A 29 3.93 19.30 6.18
CA ARG A 29 2.99 18.80 5.20
C ARG A 29 1.53 19.03 5.60
N ILE A 30 1.20 18.89 6.87
CA ILE A 30 -0.13 19.23 7.41
C ILE A 30 -0.43 20.71 7.18
N ARG A 31 0.52 21.61 7.47
CA ARG A 31 0.36 23.05 7.23
C ARG A 31 0.16 23.39 5.75
N GLU A 32 0.85 22.72 4.84
CA GLU A 32 0.66 22.91 3.40
C GLU A 32 -0.71 22.42 2.90
N LEU A 33 -1.29 21.43 3.58
CA LEU A 33 -2.60 20.87 3.26
C LEU A 33 -3.75 21.66 3.92
N ASP A 34 -3.45 22.44 4.94
CA ASP A 34 -4.37 23.33 5.64
C ASP A 34 -4.65 24.57 4.79
N ASN A 35 -5.60 24.44 3.87
CA ASN A 35 -6.04 25.51 2.97
C ASN A 35 -7.57 25.65 3.02
N THR A 36 -8.08 26.71 2.39
CA THR A 36 -9.51 27.08 2.39
C THR A 36 -10.44 26.05 1.74
N SER A 37 -9.91 24.99 1.13
CA SER A 37 -10.71 23.92 0.52
C SER A 37 -11.16 22.85 1.52
N MET A 38 -10.65 22.89 2.75
CA MET A 38 -10.99 21.94 3.82
C MET A 38 -11.64 22.68 5.00
N PRO A 39 -12.77 22.19 5.53
CA PRO A 39 -13.48 22.86 6.63
C PRO A 39 -12.82 22.68 8.01
N LEU A 40 -12.06 21.60 8.20
CA LEU A 40 -11.31 21.29 9.41
C LEU A 40 -9.86 20.91 9.06
N PRO A 41 -8.90 21.07 9.97
CA PRO A 41 -7.51 20.72 9.71
C PRO A 41 -7.30 19.21 9.67
N PHE A 42 -6.22 18.78 9.01
CA PHE A 42 -5.76 17.39 9.09
C PHE A 42 -5.08 17.11 10.42
N GLN A 43 -5.30 15.90 10.95
CA GLN A 43 -4.60 15.36 12.10
C GLN A 43 -3.67 14.22 11.65
N CYS A 44 -2.47 14.15 12.23
CA CYS A 44 -1.57 13.03 12.03
C CYS A 44 -2.06 11.84 12.88
N PHE A 45 -2.60 10.82 12.24
CA PHE A 45 -2.98 9.60 12.94
C PHE A 45 -1.78 8.67 13.14
N TYR A 46 -0.95 8.55 12.10
CA TYR A 46 0.24 7.70 12.11
C TYR A 46 1.31 8.26 11.16
N ALA A 47 2.56 8.12 11.54
CA ALA A 47 3.71 8.38 10.67
C ALA A 47 4.87 7.45 11.05
N ALA A 48 5.63 7.01 10.05
CA ALA A 48 6.82 6.19 10.23
C ALA A 48 7.92 6.60 9.28
N GLU A 49 9.16 6.57 9.78
CA GLU A 49 10.37 6.72 8.97
C GLU A 49 10.69 5.37 8.32
N VAL A 50 10.94 5.38 7.02
CA VAL A 50 11.13 4.18 6.20
C VAL A 50 12.34 4.34 5.29
N GLY A 51 12.91 3.22 4.81
CA GLY A 51 14.07 3.29 3.91
C GLY A 51 13.75 3.84 2.51
N ASN A 52 12.51 3.71 2.04
CA ASN A 52 12.06 4.22 0.74
C ASN A 52 10.57 4.57 0.79
N SER A 53 10.25 5.85 0.98
CA SER A 53 8.86 6.28 1.19
C SER A 53 8.00 6.12 -0.06
N ALA A 54 8.59 6.29 -1.26
CA ALA A 54 7.87 6.12 -2.52
C ALA A 54 7.41 4.68 -2.74
N LEU A 55 8.27 3.71 -2.40
CA LEU A 55 7.94 2.29 -2.52
C LEU A 55 6.86 1.89 -1.52
N VAL A 56 6.98 2.32 -0.26
CA VAL A 56 6.01 2.02 0.80
C VAL A 56 4.65 2.66 0.49
N GLU A 57 4.62 3.94 0.14
CA GLU A 57 3.41 4.64 -0.28
C GLU A 57 2.73 3.93 -1.47
N GLY A 58 3.50 3.58 -2.50
CA GLY A 58 2.99 2.88 -3.68
C GLY A 58 2.38 1.53 -3.34
N LYS A 59 2.99 0.76 -2.41
CA LYS A 59 2.40 -0.49 -1.89
C LYS A 59 1.08 -0.22 -1.19
N LEU A 60 1.03 0.76 -0.27
CA LEU A 60 -0.21 1.11 0.44
C LEU A 60 -1.31 1.54 -0.53
N HIS A 61 -1.00 2.40 -1.50
CA HIS A 61 -1.96 2.83 -2.51
C HIS A 61 -2.52 1.66 -3.33
N ARG A 62 -1.71 0.62 -3.60
CA ARG A 62 -2.16 -0.62 -4.27
C ARG A 62 -3.03 -1.48 -3.35
N ILE A 63 -2.62 -1.67 -2.10
CA ILE A 63 -3.38 -2.43 -1.09
C ILE A 63 -4.79 -1.86 -0.91
N PHE A 64 -4.92 -0.54 -0.88
CA PHE A 64 -6.21 0.15 -0.70
C PHE A 64 -6.82 0.67 -2.02
N SER A 65 -6.38 0.16 -3.17
CA SER A 65 -6.77 0.70 -4.48
C SER A 65 -8.28 0.60 -4.76
N ASP A 66 -8.92 -0.46 -4.29
CA ASP A 66 -10.37 -0.69 -4.34
C ASP A 66 -11.18 0.34 -3.53
N LYS A 67 -10.55 0.94 -2.51
CA LYS A 67 -11.14 1.94 -1.61
C LYS A 67 -10.77 3.37 -1.98
N ARG A 68 -10.01 3.59 -3.06
CA ARG A 68 -9.57 4.92 -3.50
C ARG A 68 -10.76 5.74 -4.00
N ILE A 69 -10.94 6.95 -3.47
CA ILE A 69 -12.10 7.80 -3.77
C ILE A 69 -12.04 8.38 -5.19
N ARG A 70 -10.86 8.81 -5.63
CA ARG A 70 -10.61 9.26 -6.99
C ARG A 70 -9.23 8.82 -7.43
N SER A 71 -9.11 8.41 -8.68
CA SER A 71 -7.84 7.93 -9.27
C SER A 71 -6.70 8.94 -9.15
N ASN A 72 -6.98 10.24 -9.24
CA ASN A 72 -5.99 11.31 -9.15
C ASN A 72 -5.75 11.85 -7.73
N ARG A 73 -6.32 11.21 -6.69
CA ARG A 73 -6.19 11.68 -5.31
C ARG A 73 -5.79 10.54 -4.38
N GLU A 74 -5.09 10.92 -3.32
CA GLU A 74 -4.52 10.00 -2.34
C GLU A 74 -5.45 9.83 -1.11
N PHE A 75 -6.76 9.80 -1.36
CA PHE A 75 -7.78 9.63 -0.34
C PHE A 75 -8.48 8.28 -0.53
N PHE A 76 -8.69 7.59 0.60
CA PHE A 76 -9.18 6.23 0.64
C PHE A 76 -10.28 6.10 1.69
N ARG A 77 -11.32 5.31 1.40
CA ARG A 77 -12.35 4.91 2.38
C ARG A 77 -11.84 3.72 3.19
N ALA A 78 -11.07 3.99 4.23
CA ALA A 78 -10.47 2.96 5.08
C ALA A 78 -10.36 3.46 6.52
N ASP A 79 -10.34 2.53 7.46
CA ASP A 79 -10.02 2.84 8.85
C ASP A 79 -8.52 3.13 9.00
N ALA A 80 -8.18 4.13 9.81
CA ALA A 80 -6.79 4.57 9.95
C ALA A 80 -5.89 3.52 10.62
N ASN A 81 -6.44 2.68 11.53
CA ASN A 81 -5.68 1.56 12.09
C ASN A 81 -5.39 0.51 11.02
N GLN A 82 -6.32 0.22 10.11
CA GLN A 82 -6.05 -0.73 9.01
C GLN A 82 -4.86 -0.28 8.15
N VAL A 83 -4.77 1.02 7.85
CA VAL A 83 -3.64 1.55 7.09
C VAL A 83 -2.34 1.52 7.89
N LYS A 84 -2.39 1.82 9.18
CA LYS A 84 -1.24 1.69 10.08
C LYS A 84 -0.70 0.26 10.08
N GLU A 85 -1.55 -0.74 10.33
CA GLU A 85 -1.13 -2.15 10.36
C GLU A 85 -0.56 -2.59 9.01
N ALA A 86 -1.17 -2.17 7.90
CA ALA A 86 -0.62 -2.42 6.56
C ALA A 86 0.76 -1.77 6.38
N SER A 87 0.97 -0.55 6.91
CA SER A 87 2.26 0.16 6.82
C SER A 87 3.37 -0.62 7.53
N LEU A 88 3.08 -1.17 8.73
CA LEU A 88 4.03 -2.00 9.46
C LEU A 88 4.45 -3.26 8.67
N LEU A 89 3.52 -3.86 7.90
CA LEU A 89 3.81 -5.03 7.07
C LEU A 89 4.61 -4.70 5.80
N THR A 90 4.52 -3.47 5.27
CA THR A 90 5.20 -3.11 4.01
C THR A 90 6.72 -3.05 4.12
N GLU A 91 7.25 -2.96 5.35
CA GLU A 91 8.68 -2.98 5.66
C GLU A 91 9.29 -4.39 5.67
N LEU A 92 8.46 -5.43 5.55
CA LEU A 92 8.94 -6.80 5.48
C LEU A 92 9.71 -7.06 4.18
N LYS A 93 10.85 -7.73 4.32
CA LYS A 93 11.64 -8.22 3.19
C LYS A 93 11.08 -9.55 2.72
N GLU A 94 10.64 -9.59 1.47
CA GLU A 94 10.18 -10.83 0.83
C GLU A 94 11.34 -11.83 0.71
N ILE A 95 11.10 -13.08 1.13
CA ILE A 95 12.02 -14.20 0.95
C ILE A 95 11.39 -15.15 -0.07
N ILE A 96 11.82 -15.04 -1.33
CA ILE A 96 11.38 -15.92 -2.40
C ILE A 96 12.16 -17.23 -2.31
N HIS A 97 11.48 -18.32 -1.95
CA HIS A 97 12.02 -19.67 -2.11
C HIS A 97 11.67 -20.15 -3.51
N LYS A 98 12.67 -20.26 -4.39
CA LYS A 98 12.47 -20.96 -5.67
C LYS A 98 12.30 -22.44 -5.35
N VAL A 99 11.07 -22.93 -5.46
CA VAL A 99 10.80 -24.36 -5.49
C VAL A 99 10.99 -24.77 -6.95
N ASP A 100 12.14 -25.36 -7.26
CA ASP A 100 12.30 -26.09 -8.51
C ASP A 100 11.41 -27.33 -8.38
N VAL A 101 10.23 -27.28 -8.99
CA VAL A 101 9.40 -28.47 -9.16
C VAL A 101 10.18 -29.37 -10.12
N VAL A 102 10.85 -30.38 -9.57
CA VAL A 102 11.39 -31.49 -10.36
C VAL A 102 10.17 -32.23 -10.89
N VAL A 103 9.74 -31.89 -12.10
CA VAL A 103 8.78 -32.68 -12.85
C VAL A 103 9.52 -33.95 -13.23
N ASP A 104 9.12 -35.08 -12.66
CA ASP A 104 9.68 -36.37 -13.03
C ASP A 104 9.27 -36.70 -14.47
N ASP A 105 10.18 -37.22 -15.28
CA ASP A 105 9.95 -37.50 -16.71
C ASP A 105 8.80 -38.50 -16.94
N SER A 106 8.36 -39.19 -15.89
CA SER A 106 7.22 -40.12 -15.89
C SER A 106 5.85 -39.44 -16.10
N ASP A 107 5.71 -38.15 -15.76
CA ASP A 107 4.44 -37.42 -15.92
C ASP A 107 4.19 -36.96 -17.37
N LEU A 108 5.25 -36.79 -18.17
CA LEU A 108 5.15 -36.43 -19.59
C LEU A 108 4.63 -37.59 -20.47
N GLN A 109 4.87 -38.84 -20.07
CA GLN A 109 4.45 -40.01 -20.86
C GLN A 109 2.94 -40.32 -20.74
N SER A 110 2.25 -39.73 -19.76
CA SER A 110 0.81 -39.91 -19.57
C SER A 110 -0.04 -39.08 -20.55
N ALA A 111 0.55 -38.05 -21.17
CA ALA A 111 -0.14 -37.16 -22.11
C ALA A 111 -0.09 -37.64 -23.58
N SER A 112 0.86 -38.53 -23.93
CA SER A 112 1.04 -39.01 -25.31
C SER A 112 0.21 -40.25 -25.67
N ASN A 113 -0.28 -41.03 -24.69
CA ASN A 113 -1.04 -42.27 -24.96
C ASN A 113 -2.55 -42.09 -25.20
N ILE A 114 -3.06 -40.86 -25.21
CA ILE A 114 -4.50 -40.59 -25.46
C ILE A 114 -4.76 -40.22 -26.94
N GLY A 115 -3.72 -40.17 -27.78
CA GLY A 115 -3.81 -39.74 -29.19
C GLY A 115 -3.85 -40.84 -30.25
N GLU A 116 -3.69 -42.12 -29.88
CA GLU A 116 -3.51 -43.24 -30.85
C GLU A 116 -4.64 -44.30 -30.80
N LEU A 117 -5.80 -43.99 -30.21
CA LEU A 117 -7.01 -44.81 -30.35
C LEU A 117 -8.09 -44.07 -31.16
N THR A 118 -7.90 -43.96 -32.48
CA THR A 118 -8.96 -43.84 -33.50
C THR A 118 -8.39 -44.31 -34.83
#